data_AF-A0A127PBM3-F1
#
_entry.id   AF-A0A127PBM3-F1
#
_cell.length_a   1.000
_cell.length_b   1.000
_cell.length_c   1.000
_cell.angle_alpha   90.00
_cell.angle_beta   90.00
_cell.angle_gamma   90.00
#
_symmetry.space_group_name_H-M   'P 1'
#
loop_
_entity.id
_entity.type
_entity.pdbx_description
1 polymer ?
#
loop_
_entity_poly.entity_id
_entity_poly.type
_entity_poly.pdbx_seq_one_letter_code
_entity_poly.pdbx_strand_id
1 'polypeptide(L)'
;MASITIERTFFDPAEETSLFAYNAAFHELGLSWHWDYDTYRSLLAGAGEKNVICAYIETHQRHLLNAYDADFLIKAIESARAQCLENIKASGSQPGFSVNWAEVQRAEVGI
;
A
#
# COMPACT_ATOMS: atom_id res chain seq x y z
N MET A 1 -37.76 0.06 2.73
CA MET A 1 -36.84 -0.80 3.50
C MET A 1 -35.61 -1.03 2.64
N ALA A 2 -34.66 -0.10 2.63
CA ALA A 2 -33.41 -0.27 1.92
C ALA A 2 -32.50 -1.12 2.81
N SER A 3 -32.46 -2.43 2.53
CA SER A 3 -31.42 -3.29 3.08
C SER A 3 -30.12 -2.80 2.48
N ILE A 4 -29.33 -2.08 3.27
CA ILE A 4 -27.91 -1.90 2.95
C ILE A 4 -27.29 -3.28 3.07
N THR A 5 -27.27 -4.03 1.97
CA THR A 5 -26.40 -5.18 1.83
C THR A 5 -25.01 -4.62 1.92
N ILE A 6 -24.45 -4.63 3.14
CA ILE A 6 -23.02 -4.49 3.33
C ILE A 6 -22.48 -5.74 2.68
N GLU A 7 -22.16 -5.65 1.39
CA GLU A 7 -21.28 -6.59 0.74
C GLU A 7 -19.98 -6.51 1.54
N ARG A 8 -19.88 -7.33 2.58
CA ARG A 8 -18.63 -7.62 3.24
C ARG A 8 -17.82 -8.30 2.15
N THR A 9 -17.12 -7.49 1.36
CA THR A 9 -16.21 -7.93 0.32
C THR A 9 -15.27 -8.88 1.04
N PHE A 10 -15.46 -10.19 0.82
CA PHE A 10 -14.68 -11.22 1.47
C PHE A 10 -13.27 -11.07 0.90
N PHE A 11 -12.46 -10.36 1.66
CA PHE A 11 -11.13 -9.98 1.29
C PHE A 11 -10.20 -11.15 1.55
N ASP A 12 -9.33 -11.46 0.59
CA ASP A 12 -8.27 -12.43 0.82
C ASP A 12 -7.30 -11.91 1.88
N PRO A 13 -7.16 -12.56 3.06
CA PRO A 13 -6.31 -12.05 4.14
C PRO A 13 -4.85 -11.88 3.71
N ALA A 14 -4.41 -12.59 2.67
CA ALA A 14 -3.10 -12.45 2.05
C ALA A 14 -2.93 -11.10 1.29
N GLU A 15 -3.98 -10.63 0.63
CA GLU A 15 -4.00 -9.34 -0.05
C GLU A 15 -4.02 -8.21 0.98
N GLU A 16 -4.74 -8.38 2.10
CA GLU A 16 -4.84 -7.36 3.15
C GLU A 16 -3.49 -7.18 3.84
N THR A 17 -2.83 -8.31 4.14
CA THR A 17 -1.46 -8.33 4.65
C THR A 17 -0.48 -7.69 3.67
N SER A 18 -0.65 -7.96 2.37
CA SER A 18 0.20 -7.38 1.33
C SER A 18 0.04 -5.87 1.23
N LEU A 19 -1.21 -5.38 1.21
CA LEU A 19 -1.53 -3.95 1.18
C LEU A 19 -1.00 -3.24 2.43
N PHE A 20 -1.19 -3.85 3.60
CA PHE A 20 -0.66 -3.33 4.85
C PHE A 20 0.87 -3.20 4.80
N ALA A 21 1.57 -4.23 4.30
CA ALA A 21 3.02 -4.20 4.17
C ALA A 21 3.50 -3.14 3.16
N TYR A 22 2.75 -2.90 2.08
CA TYR A 22 3.02 -1.79 1.15
C TYR A 22 2.83 -0.42 1.81
N ASN A 23 1.71 -0.19 2.50
CA ASN A 23 1.45 1.08 3.19
C ASN A 23 2.49 1.35 4.30
N ALA A 24 2.91 0.32 5.04
CA ALA A 24 4.01 0.43 5.99
C ALA A 24 5.33 0.78 5.30
N ALA A 25 5.65 0.15 4.17
CA ALA A 25 6.85 0.46 3.40
C ALA A 25 6.87 1.90 2.87
N PHE A 26 5.73 2.41 2.38
CA PHE A 26 5.62 3.80 1.95
C PHE A 26 5.87 4.77 3.11
N HIS A 27 5.27 4.50 4.27
CA HIS A 27 5.46 5.31 5.47
C HIS A 27 6.92 5.34 5.93
N GLU A 28 7.59 4.19 5.97
CA GLU A 28 9.02 4.09 6.33
C GLU A 28 9.93 4.86 5.35
N LEU A 29 9.55 4.90 4.08
CA LEU A 29 10.26 5.68 3.06
C LEU A 29 9.89 7.17 3.06
N GLY A 30 8.97 7.60 3.93
CA GLY A 30 8.46 8.97 3.98
C GLY A 30 7.60 9.34 2.77
N LEU A 31 7.08 8.34 2.05
CA LEU A 31 6.16 8.53 0.93
C LEU A 31 4.74 8.64 1.48
N SER A 32 4.09 9.79 1.31
CA SER A 32 2.68 10.01 1.67
C SER A 32 1.70 9.27 0.72
N TRP A 33 2.06 8.09 0.24
CA TRP A 33 1.27 7.29 -0.70
C TRP A 33 0.42 6.28 0.06
N HIS A 34 -0.89 6.33 -0.19
CA HIS A 34 -1.85 5.44 0.47
C HIS A 34 -2.64 4.75 -0.62
N TRP A 35 -2.50 3.43 -0.66
CA TRP A 35 -3.35 2.60 -1.49
C TRP A 35 -4.47 2.04 -0.64
N ASP A 36 -5.70 2.32 -1.05
CA ASP A 36 -6.85 1.55 -0.59
C ASP A 36 -6.91 0.24 -1.38
N TYR A 37 -7.69 -0.72 -0.90
CA TYR A 37 -7.83 -2.00 -1.56
C TYR A 37 -8.34 -1.90 -2.99
N ASP A 38 -9.34 -1.03 -3.21
CA ASP A 38 -9.92 -0.86 -4.55
C ASP A 38 -8.85 -0.34 -5.54
N THR A 39 -8.00 0.57 -5.05
CA THR A 39 -6.85 1.10 -5.80
C THR A 39 -5.81 0.01 -6.04
N TYR A 40 -5.45 -0.76 -5.02
CA TYR A 40 -4.46 -1.85 -5.12
C TYR A 40 -4.91 -2.94 -6.08
N ARG A 41 -6.17 -3.37 -6.03
CA ARG A 41 -6.74 -4.33 -6.98
C ARG A 41 -6.78 -3.78 -8.40
N SER A 42 -7.18 -2.53 -8.57
CA SER A 42 -7.18 -1.88 -9.89
C SER A 42 -5.77 -1.78 -10.46
N LEU A 43 -4.78 -1.47 -9.61
CA LEU A 43 -3.36 -1.45 -10.00
C LEU A 43 -2.86 -2.85 -10.33
N LEU A 44 -3.19 -3.89 -9.55
CA LEU A 44 -2.84 -5.29 -9.83
C LEU A 44 -3.39 -5.75 -11.18
N ALA A 45 -4.67 -5.45 -11.45
CA ALA A 45 -5.33 -5.79 -12.70
C ALA A 45 -4.73 -5.03 -13.90
N GLY A 46 -4.31 -3.78 -13.70
CA GLY A 46 -3.74 -2.92 -14.74
C GLY A 46 -2.23 -3.08 -14.95
N ALA A 47 -1.48 -3.54 -13.96
CA ALA A 47 -0.02 -3.65 -14.03
C ALA A 47 0.44 -4.86 -14.86
N GLY A 48 -0.36 -5.92 -14.94
CA GLY A 48 -0.04 -7.12 -15.71
C GLY A 48 1.26 -7.78 -15.23
N GLU A 49 2.28 -7.79 -16.07
CA GLU A 49 3.63 -8.33 -15.74
C GLU A 49 4.55 -7.30 -15.05
N LYS A 50 4.16 -6.02 -15.03
CA LYS A 50 4.92 -4.97 -14.37
C LYS A 50 4.58 -4.91 -12.88
N ASN A 51 5.50 -4.36 -12.09
CA ASN A 51 5.23 -4.09 -10.68
C ASN A 51 4.13 -3.02 -10.54
N VAL A 52 3.15 -3.24 -9.66
CA VAL A 52 2.08 -2.27 -9.34
C VAL A 52 2.61 -0.90 -8.93
N ILE A 53 3.78 -0.87 -8.26
CA ILE A 53 4.48 0.35 -7.91
C ILE A 53 4.89 1.11 -9.17
N CYS A 54 5.45 0.41 -10.15
CA CYS A 54 5.88 1.01 -11.42
C CYS A 54 4.69 1.64 -12.14
N ALA A 55 3.60 0.88 -12.28
CA ALA A 55 2.37 1.37 -12.90
C ALA A 55 1.82 2.62 -12.17
N TYR A 56 1.85 2.64 -10.84
CA TYR A 56 1.40 3.78 -10.05
C TYR A 56 2.31 5.01 -10.22
N ILE A 57 3.63 4.83 -10.20
CA ILE A 57 4.58 5.94 -10.38
C ILE A 57 4.48 6.50 -11.80
N GLU A 58 4.41 5.64 -12.82
CA GLU A 58 4.26 6.02 -14.22
C GLU A 58 2.95 6.76 -14.49
N THR A 59 1.90 6.57 -13.68
CA THR A 59 0.57 7.19 -13.89
C THR A 59 0.35 8.43 -13.02
N HIS A 60 0.68 8.36 -11.73
CA HIS A 60 0.37 9.40 -10.75
C HIS A 60 1.59 10.25 -10.36
N GLN A 61 2.80 9.70 -10.38
CA GLN A 61 3.99 10.31 -9.77
C GLN A 61 5.17 10.42 -10.75
N ARG A 62 4.90 10.71 -12.03
CA ARG A 62 5.95 10.83 -13.07
C ARG A 62 7.04 11.84 -12.72
N HIS A 63 6.72 12.88 -11.95
CA HIS A 63 7.71 13.86 -11.52
C HIS A 63 8.76 13.26 -10.58
N LEU A 64 8.41 12.20 -9.85
CA LEU A 64 9.31 11.49 -8.95
C LEU A 64 10.35 10.67 -9.72
N LEU A 65 10.00 10.21 -10.94
CA LEU A 65 10.92 9.57 -11.88
C LEU A 65 12.02 10.51 -12.41
N ASN A 66 11.82 11.81 -12.28
CA ASN A 66 12.84 12.79 -12.64
C ASN A 66 13.89 12.97 -11.52
N ALA A 67 13.52 12.65 -10.28
CA ALA A 67 14.38 12.75 -9.11
C ALA A 67 15.00 11.40 -8.71
N TYR A 68 14.29 10.30 -8.97
CA TYR A 68 14.68 8.95 -8.58
C TYR A 68 14.34 7.95 -9.69
N ASP A 69 15.22 6.98 -9.93
CA ASP A 69 14.94 5.89 -10.87
C ASP A 69 13.77 5.01 -10.42
N ALA A 70 12.91 4.64 -11.38
CA ALA A 70 11.78 3.74 -11.14
C ALA A 70 12.24 2.42 -10.47
N ASP A 71 13.28 1.79 -11.02
CA ASP A 71 13.81 0.51 -10.51
C ASP A 71 14.33 0.64 -9.08
N PHE A 72 14.96 1.78 -8.77
CA PHE A 72 15.46 2.05 -7.43
C PHE A 72 14.33 2.18 -6.41
N LEU A 73 13.28 2.96 -6.74
CA LEU A 73 12.10 3.08 -5.89
C LEU A 73 11.39 1.75 -5.69
N ILE A 74 11.20 1.00 -6.77
CA ILE A 74 10.57 -0.32 -6.72
C ILE A 74 11.35 -1.21 -5.76
N LYS A 75 12.67 -1.30 -5.90
CA LYS A 75 13.52 -2.09 -4.99
C LYS A 75 13.46 -1.59 -3.55
N ALA A 76 13.48 -0.28 -3.32
CA ALA A 76 13.39 0.28 -1.97
C ALA A 76 12.07 -0.10 -1.29
N ILE A 77 10.95 0.05 -2.00
CA ILE A 77 9.62 -0.29 -1.50
C ILE A 77 9.48 -1.80 -1.30
N GLU A 78 9.93 -2.62 -2.25
CA GLU A 78 9.89 -4.08 -2.11
C GLU A 78 10.77 -4.58 -0.96
N SER A 79 11.94 -3.97 -0.76
CA SER A 79 12.82 -4.31 0.36
C SER A 79 12.20 -3.94 1.71
N ALA A 80 11.59 -2.75 1.81
CA ALA A 80 10.88 -2.34 3.02
C ALA A 80 9.65 -3.24 3.28
N ARG A 81 8.88 -3.57 2.24
CA ARG A 81 7.76 -4.52 2.32
C ARG A 81 8.23 -5.88 2.83
N ALA A 82 9.32 -6.42 2.27
CA ALA A 82 9.89 -7.69 2.69
C ALA A 82 10.30 -7.65 4.18
N GLN A 83 10.94 -6.56 4.62
CA GLN A 83 11.29 -6.37 6.03
C GLN A 83 10.05 -6.34 6.94
N CYS A 84 8.97 -5.67 6.54
CA CYS A 84 7.71 -5.69 7.27
C CYS A 84 7.10 -7.09 7.33
N LEU A 85 7.08 -7.83 6.21
CA LEU A 85 6.55 -9.20 6.17
C LEU A 85 7.34 -10.13 7.08
N GLU A 86 8.68 -10.04 7.07
CA GLU A 86 9.53 -10.82 7.97
C GLU A 86 9.28 -10.43 9.44
N ASN A 87 9.07 -9.14 9.74
CA ASN A 87 8.75 -8.69 11.09
C ASN A 87 7.37 -9.19 11.57
N ILE A 88 6.37 -9.23 10.67
CA ILE A 88 5.03 -9.77 10.94
C ILE A 88 5.10 -11.27 11.22
N LYS A 89 5.86 -12.02 10.41
CA LYS A 89 6.08 -13.46 10.61
C LYS A 89 6.83 -13.74 11.92
N ALA A 90 7.86 -12.95 12.23
CA ALA A 90 8.66 -13.11 13.45
C ALA A 90 7.85 -12.78 14.72
N SER A 91 6.96 -11.80 14.64
CA SER A 91 6.20 -11.32 15.81
C SER A 91 4.92 -12.13 16.07
N GLY A 92 4.50 -13.01 15.16
CA GLY A 92 3.29 -13.85 15.28
C GLY A 92 1.98 -13.09 15.54
N SER A 93 2.03 -11.76 15.51
CA SER A 93 0.96 -10.86 15.86
C SER A 93 0.37 -10.40 14.54
N GLN A 94 -0.84 -10.89 14.23
CA GLN A 94 -1.62 -10.37 13.12
C GLN A 94 -1.64 -8.84 13.21
N PRO A 95 -1.35 -8.10 12.12
CA PRO A 95 -1.67 -6.69 12.02
C PRO A 95 -3.19 -6.54 11.86
N GLY A 96 -3.95 -7.04 12.84
CA GLY A 96 -5.37 -6.83 13.01
C GLY A 96 -5.58 -5.64 13.92
N PHE A 97 -5.01 -4.48 13.58
CA PHE A 97 -5.59 -3.23 14.03
C PHE A 97 -5.43 -2.24 12.91
N SER A 98 -6.57 -1.93 12.31
CA SER A 98 -6.78 -0.97 11.23
C SER A 98 -6.12 0.36 11.62
N VAL A 99 -4.82 0.52 11.33
CA VAL A 99 -4.22 1.84 11.22
C VAL A 99 -4.90 2.44 10.02
N ASN A 100 -5.85 3.33 10.31
CA ASN A 100 -6.45 4.18 9.31
C ASN A 100 -5.36 5.15 8.86
N TRP A 101 -4.50 4.67 7.96
CA TRP A 101 -3.36 5.42 7.45
C TRP A 101 -3.85 6.76 6.84
N ALA A 102 -5.06 6.78 6.27
CA ALA A 102 -5.74 8.01 5.82
C ALA A 102 -6.01 9.04 6.95
N GLU A 103 -6.21 8.60 8.19
CA GLU A 103 -6.39 9.46 9.38
C GLU A 103 -5.05 9.90 9.98
N VAL A 104 -4.03 9.02 9.97
CA VAL A 104 -2.65 9.35 10.37
C VAL A 104 -2.12 10.54 9.55
N GLN A 105 -2.34 10.56 8.24
CA GLN A 105 -1.96 11.70 7.40
C GLN A 105 -2.70 13.00 7.73
N ARG A 106 -3.96 12.93 8.18
CA ARG A 106 -4.74 14.14 8.53
C ARG A 106 -4.36 14.74 9.87
N ALA A 107 -3.78 13.95 10.78
CA ALA A 107 -3.33 14.45 12.08
C ALA A 107 -2.05 15.31 11.97
N GLU A 108 -1.24 15.12 10.93
CA GLU A 108 0.04 15.82 10.76
C GLU A 108 -0.08 17.16 10.01
N VAL A 109 -1.22 17.43 9.37
CA VAL A 109 -1.53 18.72 8.70
C VAL A 109 -2.54 19.51 9.53
N GLY A 110 -2.20 19.74 10.81
CA GLY A 110 -2.91 20.65 11.70
C GLY A 110 -2.05 21.87 12.00
N ILE A 111 -2.20 22.91 11.18
CA ILE A 111 -1.75 24.30 11.46
C ILE A 111 -3.01 25.16 11.56
#